data_AF-A0A2C9M0U4-F1
#
_entry.id   AF-A0A2C9M0U4-F1
#
_cell.length_a   1.000
_cell.length_b   1.000
_cell.length_c   1.000
_cell.angle_alpha   90.00
_cell.angle_beta   90.00
_cell.angle_gamma   90.00
#
_symmetry.space_group_name_H-M   'P 1'
#
loop_
_entity.id
_entity.type
_entity.pdbx_description
1 polymer ?
#
loop_
_entity_poly.entity_id
_entity_poly.type
_entity_poly.pdbx_seq_one_letter_code
_entity_poly.pdbx_strand_id
1 'polypeptide(L)'
;MPKKFKGENSKAAEAKARKDAVKQAETERAQKQEEDEFWKDDDKHAAKKQQRKEEREKKRQELLERKKTLQQLHEEEMSSIKGAKSQAAKLTRAQILENQERIAAAAQALKAQQERTHIEVPLEENVNIQAVEGDEARTVDEALSVLRYGVYIQSSISISSVGIVVVVLFFLNNSIFQELSMQVYP
;
A
#
# COMPACT_ATOMS: atom_id res chain seq x y z
N MET A 1 45.32 51.28 -36.91
CA MET A 1 45.11 49.84 -36.62
C MET A 1 43.68 49.46 -36.99
N PRO A 2 43.42 48.77 -38.11
CA PRO A 2 42.06 48.58 -38.61
C PRO A 2 41.37 47.46 -37.84
N LYS A 3 40.53 47.84 -36.87
CA LYS A 3 39.60 46.96 -36.16
C LYS A 3 38.36 46.84 -37.03
N LYS A 4 38.05 45.69 -37.66
CA LYS A 4 36.68 45.13 -37.94
C LYS A 4 36.79 43.68 -38.46
N PHE A 5 36.25 42.72 -37.69
CA PHE A 5 35.93 41.39 -38.21
C PHE A 5 34.86 41.55 -39.31
N LYS A 6 35.20 41.26 -40.56
CA LYS A 6 34.28 41.29 -41.72
C LYS A 6 33.49 39.97 -41.80
N GLY A 7 32.73 39.65 -40.76
CA GLY A 7 31.90 38.44 -40.69
C GLY A 7 31.16 38.36 -39.36
N GLU A 8 29.99 37.72 -39.36
CA GLU A 8 29.28 37.45 -38.10
C GLU A 8 30.18 36.64 -37.15
N ASN A 9 30.15 37.00 -35.86
CA ASN A 9 30.93 36.31 -34.84
C ASN A 9 30.44 34.86 -34.71
N SER A 10 31.28 33.90 -35.09
CA SER A 10 30.96 32.46 -35.14
C SER A 10 30.29 31.92 -33.87
N LYS A 11 30.71 32.36 -32.67
CA LYS A 11 30.08 31.95 -31.40
C LYS A 11 28.67 32.51 -31.21
N ALA A 12 28.44 33.73 -31.70
CA ALA A 12 27.12 34.35 -31.65
C ALA A 12 26.16 33.71 -32.66
N ALA A 13 26.66 33.30 -33.83
CA ALA A 13 25.90 32.52 -34.81
C ALA A 13 25.50 31.15 -34.25
N GLU A 14 26.43 30.43 -33.60
CA GLU A 14 26.13 29.14 -32.98
C GLU A 14 25.11 29.27 -31.82
N ALA A 15 25.24 30.29 -30.98
CA ALA A 15 24.28 30.53 -29.90
C ALA A 15 22.87 30.87 -30.41
N LYS A 16 22.76 31.62 -31.51
CA LYS A 16 21.47 31.87 -32.19
C LYS A 16 20.91 30.58 -32.77
N ALA A 17 21.72 29.78 -33.49
CA ALA A 17 21.30 28.50 -34.04
C ALA A 17 20.77 27.53 -32.98
N ARG A 18 21.38 27.47 -31.79
CA ARG A 18 20.87 26.66 -30.67
C ARG A 18 19.51 27.17 -30.16
N LYS A 19 19.35 28.48 -30.00
CA LYS A 19 18.08 29.08 -29.56
C LYS A 19 16.97 28.86 -30.59
N ASP A 20 17.29 28.98 -31.87
CA ASP A 20 16.34 28.77 -32.95
C ASP A 20 15.98 27.28 -33.09
N ALA A 21 16.93 26.36 -32.93
CA ALA A 21 16.66 24.92 -32.90
C ALA A 21 15.78 24.49 -31.71
N VAL A 22 15.99 25.07 -30.52
CA VAL A 22 15.12 24.81 -29.36
C VAL A 22 13.70 25.33 -29.62
N LYS A 23 13.57 26.55 -30.15
CA LYS A 23 12.25 27.10 -30.50
C LYS A 23 11.55 26.27 -31.57
N GLN A 24 12.28 25.86 -32.61
CA GLN A 24 11.75 24.98 -33.66
C GLN A 24 11.30 23.64 -33.07
N ALA A 25 12.10 23.01 -32.21
CA ALA A 25 11.71 21.77 -31.55
C ALA A 25 10.50 21.95 -30.62
N GLU A 26 10.36 23.10 -29.95
CA GLU A 26 9.18 23.41 -29.14
C GLU A 26 7.94 23.62 -30.03
N THR A 27 8.06 24.35 -31.13
CA THR A 27 6.95 24.54 -32.08
C THR A 27 6.56 23.24 -32.76
N GLU A 28 7.51 22.39 -33.13
CA GLU A 28 7.26 21.07 -33.71
C GLU A 28 6.60 20.14 -32.69
N ARG A 29 7.01 20.20 -31.42
CA ARG A 29 6.34 19.44 -30.35
C ARG A 29 4.91 19.92 -30.13
N ALA A 30 4.68 21.24 -30.12
CA ALA A 30 3.34 21.80 -29.97
C ALA A 30 2.45 21.43 -31.16
N GLN A 31 2.93 21.61 -32.39
CA GLN A 31 2.22 21.21 -33.61
C GLN A 31 1.92 19.71 -33.61
N LYS A 32 2.89 18.87 -33.22
CA LYS A 32 2.67 17.43 -33.11
C LYS A 32 1.61 17.09 -32.07
N GLN A 33 1.61 17.76 -30.92
CA GLN A 33 0.58 17.55 -29.90
C GLN A 33 -0.81 17.95 -30.40
N GLU A 34 -0.91 19.09 -31.10
CA GLU A 34 -2.14 19.55 -31.73
C GLU A 34 -2.62 18.58 -32.81
N GLU A 35 -1.71 18.05 -33.63
CA GLU A 35 -2.01 17.02 -34.64
C GLU A 35 -2.45 15.71 -33.98
N ASP A 36 -1.72 15.23 -32.97
CA ASP A 36 -2.04 14.02 -32.22
C ASP A 36 -3.42 14.14 -31.52
N GLU A 37 -3.75 15.33 -31.01
CA GLU A 37 -5.07 15.61 -30.42
C GLU A 37 -6.16 15.73 -31.49
N PHE A 38 -5.88 16.38 -32.62
CA PHE A 38 -6.80 16.46 -33.76
C PHE A 38 -7.12 15.08 -34.34
N TRP A 39 -6.14 14.16 -34.34
CA TRP A 39 -6.29 12.79 -34.83
C TRP A 39 -6.69 11.78 -33.75
N LYS A 40 -7.02 12.24 -32.55
CA LYS A 40 -7.45 11.36 -31.46
C LYS A 40 -8.83 10.76 -31.75
N ASP A 41 -8.94 9.44 -31.57
CA ASP A 41 -10.20 8.72 -31.71
C ASP A 41 -10.95 8.67 -30.36
N ASP A 42 -12.14 9.29 -30.31
CA ASP A 42 -13.02 9.33 -29.13
C ASP A 42 -14.14 8.26 -29.17
N ASP A 43 -14.10 7.30 -30.10
CA ASP A 43 -15.07 6.20 -30.13
C ASP A 43 -14.93 5.30 -28.88
N LYS A 44 -15.96 5.32 -28.04
CA LYS A 44 -16.11 4.48 -26.84
C LYS A 44 -15.92 2.99 -27.12
N HIS A 45 -16.36 2.49 -28.27
CA HIS A 45 -16.21 1.08 -28.63
C HIS A 45 -14.79 0.73 -29.04
N ALA A 46 -14.10 1.62 -29.76
CA ALA A 46 -12.68 1.49 -30.10
C ALA A 46 -11.83 1.51 -28.82
N ALA A 47 -12.06 2.48 -27.92
CA ALA A 47 -11.39 2.58 -26.64
C ALA A 47 -11.56 1.31 -25.78
N LYS A 48 -12.80 0.80 -25.65
CA LYS A 48 -13.07 -0.43 -24.90
C LYS A 48 -12.41 -1.66 -25.53
N LYS A 49 -12.29 -1.71 -26.86
CA LYS A 49 -11.60 -2.81 -27.57
C LYS A 49 -10.09 -2.75 -27.32
N GLN A 50 -9.51 -1.55 -27.35
CA GLN A 50 -8.10 -1.33 -27.07
C GLN A 50 -7.77 -1.68 -25.62
N GLN A 51 -8.58 -1.25 -24.65
CA GLN A 51 -8.43 -1.62 -23.23
C GLN A 51 -8.46 -3.14 -23.03
N ARG A 52 -9.40 -3.86 -23.64
CA ARG A 52 -9.44 -5.34 -23.54
C ARG A 52 -8.19 -6.00 -24.13
N LYS A 53 -7.60 -5.41 -25.17
CA LYS A 53 -6.36 -5.90 -25.78
C LYS A 53 -5.17 -5.65 -24.85
N GLU A 54 -5.05 -4.42 -24.35
CA GLU A 54 -4.00 -4.01 -23.39
C GLU A 54 -4.07 -4.80 -22.08
N GLU A 55 -5.25 -5.03 -21.51
CA GLU A 55 -5.42 -5.85 -20.32
C GLU A 55 -5.00 -7.30 -20.55
N ARG A 56 -5.31 -7.87 -21.72
CA ARG A 56 -4.90 -9.24 -22.07
C ARG A 56 -3.39 -9.33 -22.25
N GLU A 57 -2.79 -8.34 -22.89
CA GLU A 57 -1.35 -8.27 -23.11
C GLU A 57 -0.59 -8.04 -21.80
N LYS A 58 -1.08 -7.14 -20.95
CA LYS A 58 -0.56 -6.88 -19.60
C LYS A 58 -0.60 -8.14 -18.74
N LYS A 59 -1.74 -8.84 -18.69
CA LYS A 59 -1.85 -10.12 -17.96
C LYS A 59 -0.90 -11.18 -18.50
N ARG A 60 -0.71 -11.25 -19.82
CA ARG A 60 0.26 -12.18 -20.43
C ARG A 60 1.70 -11.83 -20.04
N GLN A 61 2.07 -10.55 -20.06
CA GLN A 61 3.39 -10.08 -19.67
C GLN A 61 3.64 -10.34 -18.18
N GLU A 62 2.69 -10.02 -17.30
CA GLU A 62 2.79 -10.27 -15.87
C GLU A 62 2.97 -11.77 -15.55
N LEU A 63 2.23 -12.65 -16.25
CA LEU A 63 2.41 -14.11 -16.10
C LEU A 63 3.79 -14.58 -16.55
N LEU A 64 4.32 -14.02 -17.64
CA LEU A 64 5.65 -14.35 -18.14
C LEU A 64 6.74 -13.85 -17.20
N GLU A 65 6.60 -12.63 -16.68
CA GLU A 65 7.50 -12.04 -15.69
C GLU A 65 7.47 -12.85 -14.40
N ARG A 66 6.29 -13.16 -13.87
CA ARG A 66 6.13 -14.03 -12.69
C ARG A 66 6.75 -15.40 -12.89
N LYS A 67 6.57 -16.00 -14.08
CA LYS A 67 7.21 -17.29 -14.40
C LYS A 67 8.73 -17.16 -14.44
N LYS A 68 9.25 -16.06 -15.02
CA LYS A 68 10.69 -15.80 -15.10
C LYS A 68 11.29 -15.60 -13.72
N THR A 69 10.64 -14.84 -12.84
CA THR A 69 11.12 -14.62 -11.46
C THR A 69 11.10 -15.92 -10.65
N LEU A 70 10.03 -16.73 -10.75
CA LEU A 70 9.97 -18.05 -10.13
C LEU A 70 11.06 -18.99 -10.64
N GLN A 71 11.33 -18.97 -11.95
CA GLN A 71 12.39 -19.79 -12.54
C GLN A 71 13.77 -19.34 -12.06
N GLN A 72 14.01 -18.04 -11.95
CA GLN A 72 15.26 -17.48 -11.42
C GLN A 72 15.48 -17.91 -9.97
N LEU A 73 14.47 -17.77 -9.10
CA LEU A 73 14.54 -18.22 -7.70
C LEU A 73 14.82 -19.72 -7.60
N HIS A 74 14.14 -20.53 -8.41
CA HIS A 74 14.38 -21.97 -8.43
C HIS A 74 15.80 -22.32 -8.90
N GLU A 75 16.34 -21.61 -9.89
CA GLU A 75 17.71 -21.82 -10.36
C GLU A 75 18.75 -21.37 -9.32
N GLU A 76 18.51 -20.27 -8.61
CA GLU A 76 19.32 -19.82 -7.47
C GLU A 76 19.35 -20.87 -6.36
N GLU A 77 18.19 -21.40 -5.95
CA GLU A 77 18.08 -22.49 -4.97
C GLU A 77 18.83 -23.74 -5.43
N MET A 78 18.61 -24.18 -6.68
CA MET A 78 19.28 -25.36 -7.23
C MET A 78 20.79 -25.16 -7.41
N SER A 79 21.25 -23.94 -7.66
CA SER A 79 22.67 -23.62 -7.73
C SER A 79 23.35 -23.69 -6.36
N SER A 80 22.67 -23.20 -5.32
CA SER A 80 23.10 -23.30 -3.92
C SER A 80 23.20 -24.77 -3.48
N ILE A 81 22.19 -25.58 -3.84
CA ILE A 81 22.17 -27.02 -3.55
C ILE A 81 23.26 -27.77 -4.36
N LYS A 82 23.50 -27.42 -5.63
CA LYS A 82 24.56 -28.04 -6.45
C LYS A 82 25.98 -27.76 -5.95
N GLY A 83 26.20 -26.68 -5.18
CA GLY A 83 27.46 -26.44 -4.48
C GLY A 83 27.71 -27.46 -3.36
N ALA A 84 26.64 -27.90 -2.70
CA ALA A 84 26.64 -29.03 -1.79
C ALA A 84 26.42 -30.34 -2.56
N LYS A 85 27.39 -30.73 -3.40
CA LYS A 85 27.56 -32.16 -3.71
C LYS A 85 27.98 -32.84 -2.41
N SER A 86 27.05 -33.08 -1.49
CA SER A 86 27.18 -34.20 -0.59
C SER A 86 27.24 -35.40 -1.53
N GLN A 87 28.45 -35.89 -1.81
CA GLN A 87 28.60 -37.23 -2.32
C GLN A 87 27.81 -38.08 -1.34
N ALA A 88 26.61 -38.52 -1.73
CA ALA A 88 25.84 -39.44 -0.94
C ALA A 88 26.76 -40.65 -0.80
N ALA A 89 27.42 -40.76 0.35
CA ALA A 89 28.31 -41.86 0.64
C ALA A 89 27.48 -43.12 0.39
N LYS A 90 28.05 -44.10 -0.32
CA LYS A 90 27.35 -45.34 -0.61
C LYS A 90 26.98 -45.98 0.73
N LEU A 91 25.71 -45.85 1.12
CA LEU A 91 25.19 -46.47 2.33
C LEU A 91 24.99 -47.95 2.04
N THR A 92 25.34 -48.79 3.01
CA THR A 92 25.05 -50.22 2.91
C THR A 92 23.54 -50.44 3.06
N ARG A 93 23.02 -51.55 2.52
CA ARG A 93 21.58 -51.88 2.61
C ARG A 93 21.07 -51.85 4.07
N ALA A 94 21.90 -52.26 5.03
CA ALA A 94 21.58 -52.22 6.45
C ALA A 94 21.36 -50.78 6.96
N GLN A 95 22.25 -49.84 6.61
CA GLN A 95 22.16 -48.43 7.00
C GLN A 95 20.97 -47.71 6.36
N ILE A 96 20.52 -48.16 5.19
CA ILE A 96 19.32 -47.65 4.53
C ILE A 96 18.07 -48.08 5.30
N LEU A 97 17.99 -49.36 5.69
CA LEU A 97 16.87 -49.88 6.47
C LEU A 97 16.79 -49.19 7.84
N GLU A 98 17.92 -49.04 8.53
CA GLU A 98 17.98 -48.34 9.82
C GLU A 98 17.52 -46.88 9.71
N ASN A 99 17.96 -46.15 8.67
CA ASN A 99 17.48 -44.77 8.45
C ASN A 99 15.99 -44.73 8.12
N GLN A 100 15.48 -45.66 7.31
CA GLN A 100 14.06 -45.73 6.99
C GLN A 100 13.21 -46.03 8.23
N GLU A 101 13.65 -46.95 9.08
CA GLU A 101 13.00 -47.25 10.36
C GLU A 101 13.03 -46.05 11.31
N ARG A 102 14.16 -45.34 11.40
CA ARG A 102 14.27 -44.11 12.20
C ARG A 102 13.33 -43.01 11.71
N ILE A 103 13.23 -42.82 10.39
CA ILE A 103 12.32 -41.84 9.79
C ILE A 103 10.86 -42.25 10.01
N ALA A 104 10.53 -43.54 9.86
CA ALA A 104 9.20 -44.06 10.12
C ALA A 104 8.79 -43.90 11.58
N ALA A 105 9.69 -44.20 12.52
CA ALA A 105 9.46 -44.02 13.96
C ALA A 105 9.29 -42.54 14.32
N ALA A 106 10.10 -41.63 13.75
CA ALA A 106 9.93 -40.19 13.94
C ALA A 106 8.59 -39.69 13.37
N ALA A 107 8.18 -40.18 12.20
CA ALA A 107 6.90 -39.85 11.60
C ALA A 107 5.72 -40.38 12.44
N GLN A 108 5.84 -41.56 13.03
CA GLN A 108 4.84 -42.10 13.96
C GLN A 108 4.78 -41.29 15.26
N ALA A 109 5.92 -40.88 15.82
CA ALA A 109 5.96 -40.01 16.99
C ALA A 109 5.34 -38.63 16.72
N LEU A 110 5.57 -38.06 15.54
CA LEU A 110 4.93 -36.82 15.09
C LEU A 110 3.41 -36.98 14.92
N LYS A 111 2.96 -38.08 14.31
CA LYS A 111 1.52 -38.39 14.22
C LYS A 111 0.88 -38.56 15.59
N ALA A 112 1.54 -39.27 16.51
CA ALA A 112 1.07 -39.43 17.88
C ALA A 112 1.03 -38.10 18.64
N GLN A 113 1.90 -37.13 18.32
CA GLN A 113 1.82 -35.77 18.85
C GLN A 113 0.68 -34.96 18.21
N GLN A 114 0.40 -35.15 16.92
CA GLN A 114 -0.72 -34.49 16.22
C GLN A 114 -2.09 -35.05 16.62
N GLU A 115 -2.15 -36.33 16.99
CA GLU A 115 -3.37 -37.00 17.47
C GLU A 115 -3.69 -36.68 18.95
N ARG A 116 -2.81 -35.93 19.64
CA ARG A 116 -3.11 -35.45 21.00
C ARG A 116 -4.34 -34.55 20.94
N THR A 117 -5.37 -34.97 21.63
CA THR A 117 -6.63 -34.23 21.71
C THR A 117 -6.44 -32.93 22.50
N HIS A 118 -7.39 -32.00 22.36
CA HIS A 118 -7.42 -30.74 23.11
C HIS A 118 -7.35 -30.91 24.64
N ILE A 119 -7.57 -32.12 25.16
CA ILE A 119 -7.43 -32.45 26.58
C ILE A 119 -5.96 -32.37 27.03
N GLU A 120 -5.00 -32.68 26.15
CA GLU A 120 -3.57 -32.71 26.47
C GLU A 120 -2.82 -31.46 26.00
N VAL A 121 -3.30 -30.80 24.93
CA VAL A 121 -2.70 -29.60 24.36
C VAL A 121 -3.74 -28.46 24.36
N PRO A 122 -3.44 -27.32 25.02
CA PRO A 122 -4.31 -26.14 24.97
C PRO A 122 -4.51 -25.69 23.51
N LEU A 123 -5.74 -25.33 23.14
CA LEU A 123 -6.02 -24.74 21.83
C LEU A 123 -5.32 -23.39 21.74
N GLU A 124 -4.59 -23.18 20.66
CA GLU A 124 -4.09 -21.85 20.31
C GLU A 124 -5.28 -20.98 19.89
N GLU A 125 -5.38 -19.77 20.45
CA GLU A 125 -6.45 -18.83 20.13
C GLU A 125 -6.30 -18.31 18.69
N ASN A 126 -7.43 -18.18 17.99
CA ASN A 126 -7.43 -17.67 16.63
C ASN A 126 -7.19 -16.15 16.63
N VAL A 127 -5.99 -15.75 16.23
CA VAL A 127 -5.56 -14.35 16.06
C VAL A 127 -6.41 -13.53 15.06
N ASN A 128 -7.21 -14.16 14.21
CA ASN A 128 -8.15 -13.47 13.31
C ASN A 128 -9.51 -13.17 13.94
N ILE A 129 -9.71 -13.46 15.22
CA ILE A 129 -10.90 -12.99 15.94
C ILE A 129 -10.70 -11.51 16.25
N GLN A 130 -11.43 -10.65 15.54
CA GLN A 130 -11.49 -9.24 15.88
C GLN A 130 -12.28 -9.12 17.20
N ALA A 131 -11.64 -8.60 18.25
CA ALA A 131 -12.35 -8.21 19.45
C ALA A 131 -13.32 -7.07 19.08
N VAL A 132 -14.61 -7.36 19.04
CA VAL A 132 -15.64 -6.33 18.88
C VAL A 132 -15.71 -5.59 20.21
N GLU A 133 -15.11 -4.40 20.28
CA GLU A 133 -15.20 -3.54 21.45
C GLU A 133 -16.55 -2.82 21.43
N GLY A 134 -17.49 -3.25 22.27
CA GLY A 134 -18.81 -2.63 22.40
C GLY A 134 -19.84 -3.52 23.10
N ASP A 135 -21.00 -2.94 23.41
CA ASP A 135 -22.12 -3.68 23.99
C ASP A 135 -22.76 -4.59 22.93
N GLU A 136 -22.53 -5.90 23.04
CA GLU A 136 -23.15 -6.91 22.18
C GLU A 136 -24.56 -7.26 22.67
N ALA A 137 -25.57 -6.87 21.90
CA ALA A 137 -26.94 -7.26 22.20
C ALA A 137 -27.27 -8.66 21.66
N ARG A 138 -27.78 -9.54 22.52
CA ARG A 138 -28.19 -10.92 22.17
C ARG A 138 -29.70 -11.08 22.02
N THR A 139 -30.47 -10.06 22.37
CA THR A 139 -31.94 -10.03 22.24
C THR A 139 -32.42 -8.73 21.59
N VAL A 140 -33.64 -8.73 21.04
CA VAL A 140 -34.20 -7.56 20.34
C VAL A 140 -34.35 -6.37 21.29
N ASP A 141 -34.84 -6.60 22.50
CA ASP A 141 -35.02 -5.53 23.50
C ASP A 141 -33.68 -4.93 23.94
N GLU A 142 -32.66 -5.78 24.09
CA GLU A 142 -31.30 -5.36 24.40
C GLU A 142 -30.70 -4.56 23.24
N ALA A 143 -30.92 -4.98 21.98
CA ALA A 143 -30.43 -4.24 20.80
C ALA A 143 -31.07 -2.86 20.70
N LEU A 144 -32.38 -2.79 20.96
CA LEU A 144 -33.10 -1.52 21.04
C LEU A 144 -32.58 -0.66 22.18
N SER A 145 -32.24 -1.25 23.33
CA SER A 145 -31.66 -0.52 24.46
C SER A 145 -30.26 0.00 24.13
N VAL A 146 -29.36 -0.80 23.56
CA VAL A 146 -28.00 -0.38 23.19
C VAL A 146 -28.04 0.72 22.13
N LEU A 147 -28.90 0.60 21.11
CA LEU A 147 -29.07 1.65 20.10
C LEU A 147 -29.71 2.92 20.68
N ARG A 148 -30.67 2.77 21.59
CA ARG A 148 -31.35 3.91 22.22
C ARG A 148 -30.47 4.59 23.27
N TYR A 149 -29.65 3.88 24.03
CA TYR A 149 -28.82 4.48 25.07
C TYR A 149 -27.44 4.88 24.52
N GLY A 150 -26.85 4.10 23.60
CA GLY A 150 -25.57 4.41 22.97
C GLY A 150 -25.57 5.73 22.17
N VAL A 151 -26.67 6.03 21.46
CA VAL A 151 -26.84 7.31 20.75
C VAL A 151 -26.95 8.50 21.71
N TYR A 152 -27.60 8.31 22.86
CA TYR A 152 -27.81 9.38 23.84
C TYR A 152 -26.55 9.66 24.68
N ILE A 153 -25.69 8.67 24.89
CA ILE A 153 -24.41 8.85 25.61
C ILE A 153 -23.43 9.64 24.75
N GLN A 154 -23.27 9.35 23.45
CA GLN A 154 -22.43 10.18 22.57
C GLN A 154 -22.97 11.61 22.42
N SER A 155 -24.29 11.75 22.29
CA SER A 155 -24.93 13.07 22.15
C SER A 155 -24.77 13.93 23.41
N SER A 156 -24.93 13.34 24.60
CA SER A 156 -24.81 14.05 25.88
C SER A 156 -23.38 14.41 26.26
N ILE A 157 -22.38 13.58 25.92
CA ILE A 157 -20.96 13.92 26.11
C ILE A 157 -20.56 15.10 25.20
N SER A 158 -21.06 15.15 23.96
CA SER A 158 -20.79 16.26 23.04
C SER A 158 -21.48 17.57 23.46
N ILE A 159 -22.72 17.51 23.94
CA ILE A 159 -23.48 18.70 24.35
C ILE A 159 -22.99 19.27 25.69
N SER A 160 -22.60 18.41 26.64
CA SER A 160 -22.09 18.86 27.96
C SER A 160 -20.71 19.53 27.87
N SER A 161 -19.82 19.04 27.01
CA SER A 161 -18.49 19.66 26.78
C SER A 161 -18.59 21.03 26.13
N VAL A 162 -19.48 21.22 25.15
CA VAL A 162 -19.75 22.52 24.52
C VAL A 162 -20.45 23.49 25.48
N GLY A 163 -21.41 23.01 26.28
CA GLY A 163 -22.13 23.81 27.27
C GLY A 163 -21.23 24.35 28.38
N ILE A 164 -20.30 23.54 28.90
CA ILE A 164 -19.36 23.96 29.95
C ILE A 164 -18.39 25.02 29.41
N VAL A 165 -17.88 24.87 28.18
CA VAL A 165 -16.96 25.84 27.58
C VAL A 165 -17.64 27.20 27.34
N VAL A 166 -18.90 27.21 26.89
CA VAL A 166 -19.66 28.45 26.66
C VAL A 166 -19.99 29.17 27.98
N VAL A 167 -20.36 28.44 29.04
CA VAL A 167 -20.65 29.04 30.34
C VAL A 167 -19.38 29.62 30.98
N VAL A 168 -18.25 28.91 30.89
CA VAL A 168 -16.97 29.40 31.43
C VAL A 168 -16.48 30.65 30.68
N LEU A 169 -16.60 30.69 29.35
CA LEU A 169 -16.24 31.88 28.55
C LEU A 169 -17.16 33.08 28.82
N PHE A 170 -18.46 32.85 29.06
CA PHE A 170 -19.40 33.92 29.39
C PHE A 170 -19.12 34.55 30.77
N PHE A 171 -18.79 33.74 31.77
CA PHE A 171 -18.43 34.23 33.10
C PHE A 171 -17.09 34.98 33.12
N LEU A 172 -16.08 34.50 32.38
CA LEU A 172 -14.79 35.20 32.27
C LEU A 172 -14.91 36.55 31.57
N ASN A 173 -15.67 36.64 30.47
CA ASN A 173 -15.87 37.92 29.77
C ASN A 173 -16.70 38.92 30.59
N ASN A 174 -17.69 38.47 31.35
CA ASN A 174 -18.50 39.36 32.18
C ASN A 174 -17.72 39.89 33.40
N SER A 175 -16.82 39.06 33.97
CA SER A 175 -15.93 39.49 35.06
C SER A 175 -14.91 40.54 34.59
N ILE A 176 -14.34 40.38 33.38
CA ILE A 176 -13.41 41.36 32.81
C ILE A 176 -14.13 42.68 32.49
N PHE A 177 -15.38 42.62 32.04
CA PHE A 177 -16.15 43.84 31.73
C PHE A 177 -16.54 44.64 33.00
N GLN A 178 -16.82 43.96 34.12
CA GLN A 178 -17.06 44.65 35.39
C GLN A 178 -15.79 45.35 35.92
N GLU A 179 -14.62 44.71 35.85
CA GLU A 179 -13.38 45.34 36.32
C GLU A 179 -12.95 46.55 35.46
N LEU A 180 -13.15 46.50 34.14
CA LEU A 180 -12.85 47.65 33.27
C LEU A 180 -13.84 48.82 33.44
N SER A 181 -15.08 48.57 33.84
CA SER A 181 -16.07 49.63 34.07
C SER A 181 -15.84 50.42 35.37
N MET A 182 -15.04 49.88 36.31
CA MET A 182 -14.73 50.54 37.59
C MET A 182 -13.46 51.40 37.56
N GLN A 183 -12.66 51.35 36.49
CA GLN A 183 -11.42 52.11 36.35
C GLN A 183 -11.51 53.36 35.45
N VAL A 184 -12.70 53.68 34.92
CA VAL A 184 -12.89 54.83 34.03
C VAL A 184 -14.07 55.68 34.46
N TYR A 185 -14.03 56.26 35.65
CA TYR A 185 -14.59 57.60 35.93
C TYR A 185 -13.81 58.19 37.14
N PRO A 186 -13.38 59.47 37.07
CA PRO A 186 -12.34 60.04 37.94
C PRO A 186 -12.76 60.25 39.39
#